data_AF-A0A2G6MQG5-F1
#
_entry.id   AF-A0A2G6MQG5-F1
#
_cell.length_a   1.000
_cell.length_b   1.000
_cell.length_c   1.000
_cell.angle_alpha   90.00
_cell.angle_beta   90.00
_cell.angle_gamma   90.00
#
_symmetry.space_group_name_H-M   'P 1'
#
loop_
_entity.id
_entity.type
_entity.pdbx_description
1 polymer ?
#
loop_
_entity_poly.entity_id
_entity_poly.type
_entity_poly.pdbx_seq_one_letter_code
_entity_poly.pdbx_strand_id
1 'polypeptide(L)' 'MYPDGWGLVRASNTQPALVLRFEALTQERLLEIQGEIERELANIITSVLNT' A
#
# COMPACT_ATOMS: atom_id res chain seq x y z
N MET A 1 -6.29 8.29 4.28
CA MET A 1 -5.43 8.98 5.26
C MET A 1 -6.05 8.72 6.63
N TYR A 2 -5.27 8.25 7.59
CA TYR A 2 -5.76 7.91 8.94
C TYR A 2 -5.41 9.07 9.89
N PRO A 3 -6.09 9.19 11.05
CA PRO A 3 -5.75 10.20 12.05
C PRO A 3 -4.31 10.09 12.61
N ASP A 4 -3.74 8.89 12.57
CA ASP A 4 -2.49 8.49 13.22
C ASP A 4 -1.42 7.98 12.24
N GLY A 5 -1.65 8.14 10.94
CA GLY A 5 -0.72 7.71 9.89
C GLY A 5 -1.28 7.79 8.48
N TRP A 6 -0.45 7.42 7.51
CA TRP A 6 -0.81 7.44 6.11
C TRP A 6 -0.06 6.37 5.30
N GLY A 7 -0.63 6.05 4.14
CA GLY A 7 0.01 5.22 3.12
C GLY A 7 -0.19 5.86 1.75
N LEU A 8 0.84 5.79 0.91
CA LEU A 8 0.87 6.26 -0.48
C LEU A 8 1.19 5.08 -1.38
N VAL A 9 0.41 4.92 -2.43
CA VAL A 9 0.70 4.01 -3.56
C VAL A 9 0.76 4.86 -4.83
N ARG A 10 1.82 4.72 -5.61
CA ARG A 10 1.93 5.37 -6.92
C ARG A 10 2.60 4.48 -7.94
N ALA A 11 2.34 4.73 -9.22
CA ALA A 11 3.18 4.20 -10.28
C ALA A 11 4.58 4.82 -10.23
N SER A 12 5.61 4.01 -10.48
CA SER A 12 6.95 4.52 -10.77
C SER A 12 6.96 5.19 -12.14
N ASN A 13 7.75 6.25 -12.27
CA ASN A 13 7.85 7.02 -13.52
C ASN A 13 8.88 6.42 -14.47
N THR A 14 9.80 5.58 -13.97
CA THR A 14 10.97 5.12 -14.73
C THR A 14 11.11 3.60 -14.77
N GLN A 15 10.30 2.87 -14.01
CA GLN A 15 10.33 1.41 -13.94
C GLN A 15 8.90 0.87 -13.91
N PRO A 16 8.64 -0.35 -14.41
CA PRO A 16 7.34 -0.99 -14.31
C PRO A 16 7.10 -1.54 -12.90
N ALA A 17 7.00 -0.64 -11.92
CA ALA A 17 6.84 -0.96 -10.51
C ALA A 17 5.89 0.01 -9.83
N LEU A 18 5.17 -0.47 -8.81
CA LEU A 18 4.48 0.38 -7.86
C LEU A 18 5.44 0.77 -6.74
N VAL A 19 5.38 2.04 -6.32
CA VAL A 19 6.13 2.57 -5.18
C VAL A 19 5.16 2.80 -4.04
N LEU A 20 5.48 2.20 -2.89
CA LEU A 20 4.69 2.31 -1.67
C LEU A 20 5.51 3.02 -0.58
N ARG A 21 4.85 3.88 0.18
CA ARG A 21 5.44 4.51 1.38
C ARG A 21 4.38 4.60 2.46
N PHE A 22 4.77 4.32 3.69
CA PHE A 22 3.91 4.35 4.87
C PHE A 22 4.59 5.14 5.99
N GLU A 23 3.79 5.78 6.82
CA GLU A 23 4.26 6.51 8.00
C GLU A 23 3.15 6.49 9.07
N ALA A 24 3.52 6.27 10.32
CA ALA A 24 2.59 6.25 11.44
C ALA A 24 3.30 6.65 12.74
N LEU A 25 2.52 6.98 13.77
CA LEU A 25 3.04 7.40 15.08
C LEU A 25 3.69 6.26 15.88
N THR A 26 3.35 5.00 15.59
CA THR A 26 3.92 3.81 16.23
C THR A 26 4.24 2.73 15.21
N GLN A 27 5.13 1.80 15.58
CA GLN A 27 5.52 0.68 14.72
C GLN A 27 4.33 -0.26 14.47
N GLU A 28 3.50 -0.50 15.49
CA GLU A 28 2.31 -1.34 15.39
C GLU A 28 1.34 -0.74 14.36
N ARG A 29 1.09 0.57 14.45
CA ARG A 29 0.18 1.25 13.53
C ARG A 29 0.73 1.30 12.11
N LEU A 30 2.05 1.44 11.95
CA LEU A 30 2.71 1.38 10.65
C LEU A 30 2.45 0.03 9.96
N LEU A 31 2.61 -1.07 10.71
CA LEU A 31 2.39 -2.43 10.21
C LEU A 31 0.92 -2.70 9.88
N GLU A 32 -0.02 -2.17 10.67
CA GLU A 32 -1.46 -2.25 10.37
C GLU A 32 -1.80 -1.56 9.05
N ILE A 33 -1.39 -0.30 8.87
CA ILE A 33 -1.64 0.47 7.66
C ILE A 33 -1.01 -0.20 6.43
N GLN A 34 0.23 -0.67 6.57
CA GLN A 34 0.91 -1.43 5.50
C GLN A 34 0.12 -2.69 5.12
N GLY A 35 -0.28 -3.49 6.11
CA GLY A 35 -0.99 -4.75 5.88
C GLY A 35 -2.38 -4.56 5.27
N GLU A 36 -3.10 -3.50 5.63
CA GLU A 36 -4.38 -3.13 5.00
C GLU A 36 -4.18 -2.83 3.50
N ILE A 37 -3.22 -1.98 3.16
CA ILE A 37 -2.97 -1.57 1.77
C ILE A 37 -2.43 -2.72 0.92
N GLU A 38 -1.49 -3.52 1.45
CA GLU A 38 -0.94 -4.67 0.74
C GLU A 38 -2.00 -5.74 0.44
N ARG A 39 -2.96 -5.94 1.35
CA ARG A 39 -4.07 -6.88 1.15
C ARG A 39 -5.00 -6.45 0.02
N GLU A 40 -5.38 -5.17 -0.01
CA GLU A 40 -6.19 -4.64 -1.12
C GLU A 40 -5.43 -4.69 -2.45
N LEU A 41 -4.13 -4.39 -2.43
CA LEU A 41 -3.31 -4.49 -3.64
C LEU A 41 -3.25 -5.93 -4.16
N ALA A 42 -3.10 -6.93 -3.28
CA ALA A 42 -3.12 -8.33 -3.65
C ALA A 42 -4.45 -8.72 -4.31
N ASN A 43 -5.59 -8.29 -3.75
CA ASN A 43 -6.92 -8.54 -4.32
C ASN A 43 -7.05 -7.96 -5.74
N ILE A 44 -6.59 -6.73 -5.94
CA ILE A 44 -6.62 -6.07 -7.26
C ILE A 44 -5.73 -6.80 -8.27
N ILE A 45 -4.51 -7.16 -7.87
CA ILE A 45 -3.58 -7.91 -8.73
C ILE A 45 -4.20 -9.24 -9.15
N THR A 46 -4.78 -9.99 -8.20
CA THR A 46 -5.49 -11.23 -8.50
C THR A 46 -6.67 -10.99 -9.45
N SER A 47 -7.45 -9.93 -9.25
CA SER A 47 -8.55 -9.59 -10.15
C SER A 47 -8.08 -9.31 -11.57
N VAL A 48 -6.97 -8.58 -11.74
CA VAL A 48 -6.42 -8.24 -13.06
C VAL A 48 -5.88 -9.48 -13.76
N LEU A 49 -5.18 -10.36 -13.04
CA LEU A 49 -4.60 -11.58 -13.61
C LEU A 49 -5.63 -12.63 -14.02
N ASN A 50 -6.85 -12.57 -13.47
CA ASN A 50 -7.95 -13.48 -13.77
C ASN A 50 -8.91 -12.95 -14.87
N THR A 51 -8.58 -11.81 -15.48
CA THR A 51 -9.30 -11.22 -16.63
C THR A 51 -8.59 -11.54 -17.93
#